data_AF-A0A2K3LRZ3-F1
#
_entry.id   AF-A0A2K3LRZ3-F1
#
_cell.length_a   1.000
_cell.length_b   1.000
_cell.length_c   1.000
_cell.angle_alpha   90.00
_cell.angle_beta   90.00
_cell.angle_gamma   90.00
#
_symmetry.space_group_name_H-M   'P 1'
#
loop_
_entity.id
_entity.type
_entity.pdbx_description
1 polymer ?
#
loop_
_entity_poly.entity_id
_entity_poly.type
_entity_poly.pdbx_seq_one_letter_code
_entity_poly.pdbx_strand_id
1 'polypeptide(L)'
;VLAESRADLLPDPQFDGVNIVALGFQNDCDATIKVQVLLHSKFVPCQRSLDGLSDCKVLNFTDEKHLFKEFMKIVSSSDPDILMGWDIQGSSLGFLAERASHLGLGLLNDLSRTPSNSWINSQDTETSEKSILEPDISDTPSLDCCAQQSSIIEDEWGRTHASGVHVGGRIVLNLWRLIRGEVKLNLYSVEAVAEAVLRRKVPSLNHKVLTKWFSSGPGKARYQCIKYVMDRAKLNLEILNQLDMVNRTSELARVFGIDFFSVLSRGSLTILTSSPFLLSM
;
A
#
# COMPACT_ATOMS: atom_id res chain seq x y z
N VAL A 1 -0.53 -8.45 -1.31
CA VAL A 1 -1.16 -8.57 -2.64
C VAL A 1 -0.65 -9.84 -3.30
N LEU A 2 -1.42 -10.47 -4.18
CA LEU A 2 -0.92 -11.53 -5.05
C LEU A 2 -1.04 -11.06 -6.50
N ALA A 3 0.09 -11.02 -7.19
CA ALA A 3 0.18 -10.78 -8.62
C ALA A 3 0.54 -12.07 -9.35
N GLU A 4 0.32 -12.08 -10.67
CA GLU A 4 0.83 -13.12 -11.55
C GLU A 4 2.36 -13.16 -11.48
N SER A 5 2.94 -14.33 -11.72
CA SER A 5 4.39 -14.51 -11.73
C SER A 5 4.80 -15.31 -12.96
N ARG A 6 5.78 -14.81 -13.71
CA ARG A 6 6.34 -15.50 -14.88
C ARG A 6 7.35 -16.57 -14.44
N ALA A 7 6.89 -17.83 -14.42
CA ALA A 7 7.70 -18.99 -14.03
C ALA A 7 8.33 -18.83 -12.63
N ASP A 8 9.65 -18.71 -12.54
CA ASP A 8 10.40 -18.58 -11.28
C ASP A 8 10.79 -17.12 -10.95
N LEU A 9 10.37 -16.15 -11.78
CA LEU A 9 10.59 -14.73 -11.54
C LEU A 9 9.63 -14.19 -10.47
N LEU A 10 10.09 -13.15 -9.78
CA LEU A 10 9.23 -12.37 -8.91
C LEU A 10 8.25 -11.53 -9.76
N PRO A 11 7.04 -11.25 -9.25
CA PRO A 11 6.08 -10.39 -9.95
C PRO A 11 6.65 -8.99 -10.21
N ASP A 12 6.48 -8.52 -11.43
CA ASP A 12 6.90 -7.20 -11.90
C ASP A 12 5.66 -6.33 -12.21
N PRO A 13 5.46 -5.17 -11.56
CA PRO A 13 4.33 -4.28 -11.80
C PRO A 13 4.14 -3.84 -13.27
N GLN A 14 5.21 -3.82 -14.06
CA GLN A 14 5.14 -3.43 -15.48
C GLN A 14 4.40 -4.47 -16.32
N PHE A 15 4.63 -5.77 -16.05
CA PHE A 15 4.17 -6.85 -16.90
C PHE A 15 3.09 -7.71 -16.26
N ASP A 16 3.21 -7.96 -14.96
CA ASP A 16 2.43 -8.96 -14.24
C ASP A 16 1.18 -8.33 -13.61
N GLY A 17 0.01 -8.88 -13.97
CA GLY A 17 -1.28 -8.39 -13.50
C GLY A 17 -1.57 -8.77 -12.05
N VAL A 18 -2.38 -7.97 -11.36
CA VAL A 18 -2.86 -8.28 -10.01
C VAL A 18 -3.93 -9.38 -10.09
N ASN A 19 -3.82 -10.41 -9.26
CA ASN A 19 -4.79 -11.50 -9.15
C ASN A 19 -5.69 -11.36 -7.91
N ILE A 20 -5.10 -11.07 -6.75
CA ILE A 20 -5.81 -11.01 -5.48
C ILE A 20 -5.31 -9.81 -4.67
N VAL A 21 -6.26 -9.01 -4.19
CA VAL A 21 -6.02 -7.99 -3.17
C VAL A 21 -6.84 -8.34 -1.94
N ALA A 22 -6.20 -8.67 -0.83
CA ALA A 22 -6.86 -8.88 0.45
C ALA A 22 -6.65 -7.66 1.35
N LEU A 23 -7.75 -7.13 1.89
CA LEU A 23 -7.80 -5.97 2.77
C LEU A 23 -8.33 -6.41 4.14
N GLY A 24 -7.50 -6.28 5.17
CA GLY A 24 -7.91 -6.47 6.55
C GLY A 24 -8.26 -5.12 7.18
N PHE A 25 -9.43 -5.05 7.80
CA PHE A 25 -9.92 -3.90 8.54
C PHE A 25 -10.04 -4.26 10.00
N GLN A 26 -9.52 -3.38 10.85
CA GLN A 26 -9.65 -3.46 12.29
C GLN A 26 -9.95 -2.06 12.82
N ASN A 27 -10.97 -1.97 13.66
CA ASN A 27 -11.29 -0.77 14.41
C ASN A 27 -10.71 -0.92 15.82
N ASP A 28 -10.33 0.19 16.47
CA ASP A 28 -9.73 0.17 17.80
C ASP A 28 -10.62 -0.51 18.87
N CYS A 29 -11.95 -0.41 18.70
CA CYS A 29 -12.92 -1.02 19.62
C CYS A 29 -13.18 -2.51 19.36
N ASP A 30 -12.82 -3.02 18.17
CA ASP A 30 -13.19 -4.35 17.72
C ASP A 30 -11.97 -5.28 17.72
N ALA A 31 -12.05 -6.38 18.48
CA ALA A 31 -11.04 -7.44 18.41
C ALA A 31 -11.13 -8.27 17.11
N THR A 32 -12.20 -8.12 16.33
CA THR A 32 -12.44 -8.91 15.12
C THR A 32 -11.89 -8.23 13.88
N ILE A 33 -10.99 -8.92 13.18
CA ILE A 33 -10.47 -8.46 11.89
C ILE A 33 -11.46 -8.84 10.78
N LYS A 34 -12.06 -7.82 10.15
CA LYS A 34 -12.92 -8.00 8.97
C LYS A 34 -12.03 -8.06 7.73
N VAL A 35 -12.22 -9.05 6.87
CA VAL A 35 -11.42 -9.16 5.64
C VAL A 35 -12.30 -9.08 4.40
N GLN A 36 -11.87 -8.26 3.45
CA GLN A 36 -12.46 -8.14 2.13
C GLN A 36 -11.42 -8.55 1.07
N VAL A 37 -11.83 -9.35 0.11
CA VAL A 37 -10.96 -9.87 -0.95
C VAL A 37 -11.48 -9.42 -2.31
N LEU A 38 -10.61 -8.78 -3.09
CA LEU A 38 -10.85 -8.42 -4.49
C LEU A 38 -10.09 -9.42 -5.36
N LEU A 39 -10.81 -10.09 -6.24
CA LEU A 39 -10.27 -11.06 -7.19
C LEU A 39 -10.34 -10.47 -8.58
N HIS A 40 -9.22 -10.53 -9.31
CA HIS A 40 -9.21 -10.31 -10.74
C HIS A 40 -9.10 -11.67 -11.42
N SER A 41 -10.14 -12.03 -12.16
CA SER A 41 -10.22 -13.32 -12.80
C SER A 41 -10.96 -13.21 -14.12
N LYS A 42 -10.33 -13.71 -15.18
CA LYS A 42 -10.94 -13.81 -16.52
C LYS A 42 -12.03 -14.88 -16.57
N PHE A 43 -12.16 -15.70 -15.53
CA PHE A 43 -13.23 -16.70 -15.43
C PHE A 43 -14.55 -16.03 -15.07
N VAL A 44 -15.63 -16.49 -15.70
CA VAL A 44 -17.00 -16.03 -15.42
C VAL A 44 -17.28 -16.20 -13.91
N PRO A 45 -17.80 -15.17 -13.22
CA PRO A 45 -18.14 -15.27 -11.81
C PRO A 45 -19.15 -16.40 -11.62
N CYS A 46 -18.74 -17.46 -10.94
CA CYS A 46 -19.66 -18.54 -10.59
C CYS A 46 -20.53 -18.06 -9.42
N GLN A 47 -21.85 -18.07 -9.60
CA GLN A 47 -22.86 -17.58 -8.64
C GLN A 47 -22.89 -18.36 -7.31
N ARG A 48 -22.22 -19.52 -7.23
CA ARG A 48 -22.06 -20.27 -5.99
C ARG A 48 -20.68 -19.97 -5.43
N SER A 49 -20.60 -19.59 -4.16
CA SER A 49 -19.35 -19.47 -3.40
C SER A 49 -18.70 -20.85 -3.23
N LEU A 50 -18.21 -21.43 -4.33
CA LEU A 50 -17.46 -22.68 -4.34
C LEU A 50 -16.14 -22.57 -3.58
N ASP A 51 -15.74 -21.34 -3.23
CA ASP A 51 -14.61 -21.08 -2.36
C ASP A 51 -14.93 -21.34 -0.88
N GLY A 52 -16.18 -21.56 -0.43
CA GLY A 52 -16.44 -21.93 0.97
C GLY A 52 -15.96 -20.89 2.01
N LEU A 53 -15.94 -19.62 1.62
CA LEU A 53 -15.54 -18.49 2.47
C LEU A 53 -16.78 -17.92 3.17
N SER A 54 -17.06 -18.38 4.39
CA SER A 54 -18.23 -17.90 5.18
C SER A 54 -17.98 -16.56 5.88
N ASP A 55 -16.71 -16.20 6.11
CA ASP A 55 -16.36 -15.09 7.01
C ASP A 55 -15.77 -13.87 6.29
N CYS A 56 -15.75 -13.85 4.95
CA CYS A 56 -15.16 -12.74 4.19
C CYS A 56 -15.98 -12.34 2.95
N LYS A 57 -15.96 -11.04 2.64
CA LYS A 57 -16.62 -10.49 1.45
C LYS A 57 -15.67 -10.60 0.26
N VAL A 58 -16.05 -11.40 -0.73
CA VAL A 58 -15.26 -11.61 -1.96
C VAL A 58 -15.94 -10.90 -3.13
N LEU A 59 -15.20 -10.04 -3.84
CA LEU A 59 -15.65 -9.36 -5.05
C LEU A 59 -14.79 -9.80 -6.24
N ASN A 60 -15.39 -10.25 -7.34
CA ASN A 60 -14.68 -10.72 -8.52
C ASN A 60 -14.85 -9.73 -9.68
N PHE A 61 -13.74 -9.37 -10.31
CA PHE A 61 -13.65 -8.42 -11.42
C PHE A 61 -13.01 -9.10 -12.62
N THR A 62 -13.54 -8.82 -13.80
CA THR A 62 -13.00 -9.30 -15.08
C THR A 62 -11.91 -8.39 -15.63
N ASP A 63 -11.91 -7.12 -15.24
CA ASP A 63 -10.97 -6.11 -15.68
C ASP A 63 -10.21 -5.54 -14.48
N GLU A 64 -8.90 -5.37 -14.66
CA GLU A 64 -7.98 -4.92 -13.62
C GLU A 64 -8.26 -3.47 -13.23
N LYS A 65 -8.65 -2.60 -14.19
CA LYS A 65 -8.99 -1.20 -13.89
C LYS A 65 -10.22 -1.10 -12.98
N HIS A 66 -11.20 -1.99 -13.16
CA HIS A 66 -12.37 -2.04 -12.29
C HIS A 66 -12.02 -2.51 -10.88
N LEU A 67 -11.07 -3.46 -10.75
CA LEU A 67 -10.55 -3.86 -9.44
C LEU A 67 -9.90 -2.67 -8.72
N PHE A 68 -9.06 -1.88 -9.41
CA PHE A 68 -8.44 -0.70 -8.83
C PHE A 68 -9.46 0.37 -8.42
N LYS A 69 -10.48 0.63 -9.26
CA LYS A 69 -11.55 1.57 -8.93
C LYS A 69 -12.33 1.15 -7.68
N GLU A 70 -12.69 -0.13 -7.56
CA GLU A 70 -13.37 -0.61 -6.37
C GLU A 70 -12.45 -0.60 -5.15
N PHE A 71 -11.17 -0.94 -5.30
CA PHE A 71 -10.17 -0.81 -4.25
C PHE A 71 -10.11 0.62 -3.70
N MET A 72 -9.99 1.62 -4.58
CA MET A 72 -9.98 3.04 -4.18
C MET A 72 -11.26 3.42 -3.45
N LYS A 73 -12.42 3.04 -4.02
CA LYS A 73 -13.72 3.29 -3.40
C LYS A 73 -13.84 2.66 -2.01
N ILE A 74 -13.35 1.44 -1.81
CA ILE A 74 -13.38 0.77 -0.51
C ILE A 74 -12.54 1.55 0.49
N VAL A 75 -11.31 1.93 0.13
CA VAL A 75 -10.42 2.69 1.02
C VAL A 75 -11.04 4.06 1.33
N SER A 76 -11.57 4.79 0.34
CA SER A 76 -12.23 6.08 0.56
C SER A 76 -13.49 5.94 1.42
N SER A 77 -14.28 4.88 1.26
CA SER A 77 -15.51 4.65 2.05
C SER A 77 -15.22 4.20 3.48
N SER A 78 -14.14 3.46 3.70
CA SER A 78 -13.72 3.01 5.03
C SER A 78 -12.96 4.10 5.78
N ASP A 79 -12.41 5.07 5.05
CA ASP A 79 -11.55 6.16 5.50
C ASP A 79 -10.55 5.79 6.61
N PRO A 80 -9.63 4.83 6.38
CA PRO A 80 -8.68 4.41 7.41
C PRO A 80 -7.61 5.47 7.70
N ASP A 81 -7.29 5.66 8.97
CA ASP A 81 -6.20 6.56 9.40
C ASP A 81 -4.81 5.98 9.11
N ILE A 82 -4.67 4.67 9.25
CA ILE A 82 -3.42 3.94 9.05
C ILE A 82 -3.59 2.95 7.91
N LEU A 83 -2.73 3.08 6.90
CA LEU A 83 -2.53 2.08 5.85
C LEU A 83 -1.25 1.33 6.13
N MET A 84 -1.30 -0.01 6.09
CA MET A 84 -0.13 -0.81 6.42
C MET A 84 -0.05 -2.10 5.60
N GLY A 85 1.14 -2.63 5.51
CA GLY A 85 1.41 -3.92 4.88
C GLY A 85 2.77 -4.45 5.32
N TRP A 86 2.97 -5.76 5.20
CA TRP A 86 4.24 -6.38 5.60
C TRP A 86 5.42 -5.65 4.96
N ASP A 87 5.41 -5.64 3.62
CA ASP A 87 6.26 -4.83 2.75
C ASP A 87 5.33 -3.96 1.89
N ILE A 88 5.18 -2.71 2.32
CA ILE A 88 4.27 -1.76 1.68
C ILE A 88 4.81 -1.25 0.35
N GLN A 89 6.14 -1.21 0.19
CA GLN A 89 6.84 -0.70 -1.00
C GLN A 89 6.78 -1.71 -2.13
N GLY A 90 7.43 -2.86 -1.97
CA GLY A 90 7.65 -3.79 -3.08
C GLY A 90 6.49 -4.74 -3.34
N SER A 91 5.75 -5.13 -2.31
CA SER A 91 4.82 -6.28 -2.38
C SER A 91 3.35 -5.96 -2.13
N SER A 92 3.04 -4.71 -1.76
CA SER A 92 1.67 -4.29 -1.39
C SER A 92 1.23 -3.00 -2.10
N LEU A 93 1.17 -1.86 -1.40
CA LEU A 93 0.61 -0.62 -1.96
C LEU A 93 1.48 -0.02 -3.06
N GLY A 94 2.81 -0.07 -2.94
CA GLY A 94 3.72 0.40 -3.98
C GLY A 94 3.60 -0.42 -5.26
N PHE A 95 3.54 -1.76 -5.15
CA PHE A 95 3.22 -2.63 -6.29
C PHE A 95 1.90 -2.22 -6.98
N LEU A 96 0.84 -2.01 -6.19
CA LEU A 96 -0.46 -1.57 -6.71
C LEU A 96 -0.38 -0.19 -7.37
N ALA A 97 0.37 0.74 -6.79
CA ALA A 97 0.53 2.10 -7.32
C ALA A 97 1.29 2.11 -8.65
N GLU A 98 2.39 1.36 -8.74
CA GLU A 98 3.15 1.22 -9.98
C GLU A 98 2.32 0.55 -11.07
N ARG A 99 1.61 -0.54 -10.73
CA ARG A 99 0.71 -1.22 -11.66
C ARG A 99 -0.43 -0.31 -12.13
N ALA A 100 -1.06 0.41 -11.22
CA ALA A 100 -2.12 1.35 -11.53
C ALA A 100 -1.62 2.48 -12.46
N SER A 101 -0.41 2.98 -12.23
CA SER A 101 0.24 3.98 -13.09
C SER A 101 0.39 3.49 -14.53
N HIS A 102 0.83 2.25 -14.74
CA HIS A 102 0.90 1.64 -16.09
C HIS A 102 -0.48 1.49 -16.75
N LEU A 103 -1.56 1.40 -15.97
CA LEU A 103 -2.93 1.38 -16.47
C LEU A 103 -3.54 2.78 -16.67
N GLY A 104 -2.78 3.84 -16.36
CA GLY A 104 -3.20 5.24 -16.43
C GLY A 104 -4.04 5.70 -15.24
N LEU A 105 -3.88 5.08 -14.06
CA LEU A 105 -4.62 5.41 -12.84
C LEU A 105 -3.68 5.99 -11.78
N GLY A 106 -4.02 7.16 -11.24
CA GLY A 106 -3.27 7.85 -10.20
C GLY A 106 -3.60 7.35 -8.79
N LEU A 107 -3.34 6.07 -8.49
CA LEU A 107 -3.79 5.40 -7.27
C LEU A 107 -3.51 6.20 -5.99
N LEU A 108 -2.26 6.65 -5.78
CA LEU A 108 -1.88 7.34 -4.54
C LEU A 108 -2.57 8.71 -4.38
N ASN A 109 -2.85 9.40 -5.48
CA ASN A 109 -3.57 10.67 -5.46
C ASN A 109 -5.03 10.45 -5.07
N ASP A 110 -5.67 9.42 -5.64
CA ASP A 110 -7.07 9.08 -5.37
C ASP A 110 -7.29 8.54 -3.94
N LEU A 111 -6.25 7.94 -3.34
CA LEU A 111 -6.28 7.52 -1.95
C LEU A 111 -6.03 8.67 -0.95
N SER A 112 -5.46 9.78 -1.41
CA SER A 112 -5.14 10.92 -0.56
C SER A 112 -6.40 11.58 0.00
N ARG A 113 -6.34 12.06 1.24
CA ARG A 113 -7.38 12.94 1.82
C ARG A 113 -7.22 14.40 1.37
N THR A 114 -6.08 14.76 0.77
CA THR A 114 -5.85 16.11 0.26
C THR A 114 -6.39 16.25 -1.16
N PRO A 115 -7.08 17.36 -1.50
CA PRO A 115 -7.50 17.60 -2.87
C PRO A 115 -6.28 17.59 -3.78
N SER A 116 -6.36 16.86 -4.88
CA SER A 116 -5.35 16.91 -5.93
C SER A 116 -5.39 18.32 -6.56
N ASN A 117 -4.33 19.10 -6.44
CA ASN A 117 -4.16 20.31 -7.25
C ASN A 117 -3.91 19.92 -8.72
N SER A 118 -4.95 19.47 -9.41
CA SER A 118 -4.96 19.30 -10.87
C SER A 118 -5.56 20.54 -11.59
N TRP A 119 -5.93 21.58 -10.83
CA TRP A 119 -6.68 22.75 -11.30
C TRP A 119 -5.84 24.03 -11.35
N ILE A 120 -4.58 23.95 -11.77
CA ILE A 120 -3.79 25.11 -12.16
C ILE A 120 -3.01 24.73 -13.44
N ASN A 121 -3.72 24.65 -14.57
CA ASN A 121 -3.18 24.81 -15.94
C ASN A 121 -4.31 24.63 -16.97
N SER A 122 -5.47 25.27 -16.76
CA SER A 122 -6.58 25.22 -17.73
C SER A 122 -7.41 26.51 -17.81
N GLN A 123 -6.98 27.59 -17.16
CA GLN A 123 -7.57 28.92 -17.31
C GLN A 123 -6.44 29.93 -17.16
N ASP A 124 -5.85 30.29 -18.30
CA ASP A 124 -5.27 31.61 -18.56
C ASP A 124 -4.91 31.66 -20.04
N THR A 125 -5.92 31.84 -20.88
CA THR A 125 -5.74 32.41 -22.22
C THR A 125 -7.02 33.14 -22.61
N GLU A 126 -6.83 34.36 -23.14
CA GLU A 126 -7.82 35.39 -23.52
C GLU A 126 -8.20 36.35 -22.36
N THR A 127 -7.87 37.65 -22.36
CA THR A 127 -7.41 38.59 -23.41
C THR A 127 -6.91 39.88 -22.73
N SER A 128 -5.82 40.50 -23.19
CA SER A 128 -5.74 41.95 -23.54
C SER A 128 -4.28 42.45 -23.75
N GLU A 129 -3.86 42.43 -25.01
CA GLU A 129 -3.03 43.35 -25.81
C GLU A 129 -1.94 44.32 -25.26
N LYS A 130 -0.86 44.39 -26.09
CA LYS A 130 0.18 45.44 -26.35
C LYS A 130 1.42 45.43 -25.43
N SER A 131 2.68 45.38 -25.90
CA SER A 131 3.28 45.89 -27.14
C SER A 131 4.76 45.44 -27.38
N ILE A 132 5.12 45.12 -28.63
CA ILE A 132 6.33 45.53 -29.40
C ILE A 132 7.67 44.71 -29.32
N LEU A 133 7.93 44.01 -30.46
CA LEU A 133 9.16 43.76 -31.27
C LEU A 133 10.21 42.66 -30.94
N GLU A 134 10.36 41.72 -31.90
CA GLU A 134 11.34 40.59 -32.10
C GLU A 134 12.65 41.04 -32.83
N PRO A 135 13.59 40.19 -33.40
CA PRO A 135 13.76 38.71 -33.51
C PRO A 135 15.21 38.18 -33.25
N ASP A 136 15.55 36.87 -33.19
CA ASP A 136 16.02 36.06 -34.35
C ASP A 136 16.39 34.57 -34.00
N ILE A 137 15.90 33.64 -34.87
CA ILE A 137 16.56 32.42 -35.48
C ILE A 137 16.92 31.22 -34.55
N SER A 138 16.69 29.92 -34.83
CA SER A 138 15.94 29.12 -35.83
C SER A 138 15.83 27.64 -35.36
N ASP A 139 14.91 26.92 -36.01
CA ASP A 139 14.86 25.45 -36.24
C ASP A 139 14.33 24.47 -35.18
N THR A 140 13.10 24.00 -35.41
CA THR A 140 12.51 22.74 -34.92
C THR A 140 12.96 21.57 -35.83
N PRO A 141 13.05 20.31 -35.34
CA PRO A 141 11.84 19.49 -35.27
C PRO A 141 11.71 18.65 -33.98
N SER A 142 10.45 18.62 -33.51
CA SER A 142 9.78 17.59 -32.72
C SER A 142 10.57 16.33 -32.34
N LEU A 143 10.76 16.12 -31.04
CA LEU A 143 10.73 14.79 -30.45
C LEU A 143 9.83 14.82 -29.22
N ASP A 144 8.80 13.98 -29.24
CA ASP A 144 7.83 13.76 -28.18
C ASP A 144 8.48 13.60 -26.80
N CYS A 145 7.99 14.35 -25.81
CA CYS A 145 8.14 13.98 -24.40
C CYS A 145 6.82 14.10 -23.65
N CYS A 146 5.85 13.26 -24.06
CA CYS A 146 4.77 12.85 -23.16
C CYS A 146 5.36 11.94 -22.06
N ALA A 147 6.07 12.53 -21.10
CA ALA A 147 6.31 11.93 -19.80
C ALA A 147 5.55 12.77 -18.78
N GLN A 148 4.28 12.43 -18.57
CA GLN A 148 3.56 12.87 -17.38
C GLN A 148 4.27 12.25 -16.18
N GLN A 149 5.23 12.98 -15.64
CA GLN A 149 5.96 12.64 -14.44
C GLN A 149 4.95 12.71 -13.29
N SER A 150 4.37 11.57 -12.93
CA SER A 150 3.73 11.41 -11.63
C SER A 150 4.75 11.88 -10.61
N SER A 151 4.42 12.90 -9.82
CA SER A 151 5.26 13.43 -8.74
C SER A 151 5.40 12.38 -7.63
N ILE A 152 6.18 11.34 -7.91
CA ILE A 152 6.89 10.57 -6.90
C ILE A 152 7.87 11.57 -6.34
N ILE A 153 7.49 12.26 -5.27
CA ILE A 153 8.42 13.06 -4.48
C ILE A 153 9.57 12.10 -4.15
N GLU A 154 10.75 12.35 -4.71
CA GLU A 154 11.96 11.56 -4.46
C GLU A 154 12.46 11.83 -3.04
N ASP A 155 11.73 11.31 -2.06
CA ASP A 155 12.16 11.29 -0.68
C ASP A 155 13.08 10.07 -0.47
N GLU A 156 14.35 10.23 -0.83
CA GLU A 156 15.40 9.22 -0.64
C GLU A 156 15.53 8.78 0.82
N TRP A 157 15.29 9.71 1.76
CA TRP A 157 15.22 9.44 3.19
C TRP A 157 13.98 8.62 3.53
N GLY A 158 12.82 8.97 2.98
CA GLY A 158 11.58 8.19 3.10
C GLY A 158 11.71 6.76 2.56
N ARG A 159 12.45 6.53 1.48
CA ARG A 159 12.72 5.19 0.92
C ARG A 159 13.63 4.35 1.82
N THR A 160 14.67 4.96 2.37
CA THR A 160 15.70 4.26 3.15
C THR A 160 15.36 4.13 4.62
N HIS A 161 14.58 5.04 5.21
CA HIS A 161 14.27 5.09 6.65
C HIS A 161 12.77 4.90 6.96
N ALA A 162 11.85 5.24 6.05
CA ALA A 162 10.39 5.10 6.22
C ALA A 162 9.75 4.12 5.20
N SER A 163 8.43 4.23 5.01
CA SER A 163 7.65 3.43 4.06
C SER A 163 7.88 3.79 2.60
N GLY A 164 8.56 4.90 2.26
CA GLY A 164 8.84 5.42 0.90
C GLY A 164 7.62 5.71 0.01
N VAL A 165 6.46 5.15 0.35
CA VAL A 165 5.15 5.42 -0.23
C VAL A 165 4.41 6.32 0.75
N HIS A 166 3.96 7.47 0.25
CA HIS A 166 3.23 8.46 1.01
C HIS A 166 1.85 8.67 0.41
N VAL A 167 0.84 8.78 1.27
CA VAL A 167 -0.54 9.10 0.89
C VAL A 167 -0.95 10.28 1.75
N GLY A 168 -1.29 11.41 1.12
CA GLY A 168 -1.61 12.64 1.85
C GLY A 168 -2.75 12.45 2.84
N GLY A 169 -2.55 12.89 4.09
CA GLY A 169 -3.55 12.78 5.16
C GLY A 169 -3.79 11.37 5.72
N ARG A 170 -3.00 10.37 5.32
CA ARG A 170 -3.02 9.01 5.88
C ARG A 170 -1.62 8.60 6.34
N ILE A 171 -1.54 7.80 7.40
CA ILE A 171 -0.27 7.29 7.90
C ILE A 171 0.04 5.97 7.20
N VAL A 172 1.17 5.88 6.51
CA VAL A 172 1.59 4.66 5.81
C VAL A 172 2.69 3.95 6.59
N LEU A 173 2.45 2.70 7.01
CA LEU A 173 3.35 1.92 7.83
C LEU A 173 3.89 0.69 7.10
N ASN A 174 5.21 0.52 7.13
CA ASN A 174 5.90 -0.67 6.63
C ASN A 174 6.26 -1.59 7.81
N LEU A 175 5.54 -2.70 7.98
CA LEU A 175 5.63 -3.50 9.21
C LEU A 175 7.00 -4.13 9.43
N TRP A 176 7.65 -4.69 8.41
CA TRP A 176 8.94 -5.36 8.62
C TRP A 176 10.01 -4.38 9.15
N ARG A 177 9.91 -3.10 8.77
CA ARG A 177 10.79 -2.02 9.25
C ARG A 177 10.51 -1.68 10.72
N LEU A 178 9.23 -1.54 11.07
CA LEU A 178 8.82 -1.29 12.45
C LEU A 178 9.27 -2.42 13.38
N ILE A 179 9.07 -3.67 12.96
CA ILE A 179 9.42 -4.85 13.75
C ILE A 179 10.92 -4.96 13.95
N ARG A 180 11.74 -4.54 12.97
CA ARG A 180 13.20 -4.47 13.12
C ARG A 180 13.62 -3.51 14.23
N GLY A 181 12.86 -2.45 14.48
CA GLY A 181 13.09 -1.54 15.62
C GLY A 181 12.74 -2.16 16.97
N GLU A 182 11.71 -3.02 17.01
CA GLU A 182 11.15 -3.57 18.24
C GLU A 182 11.80 -4.89 18.68
N VAL A 183 12.05 -5.81 17.74
CA VAL A 183 12.49 -7.17 18.02
C VAL A 183 13.75 -7.48 17.23
N LYS A 184 14.81 -7.89 17.93
CA LYS A 184 16.09 -8.28 17.31
C LYS A 184 16.03 -9.73 16.84
N LEU A 185 15.87 -9.93 15.54
CA LEU A 185 15.84 -11.24 14.88
C LEU A 185 16.95 -11.36 13.84
N ASN A 186 17.34 -12.61 13.54
CA ASN A 186 18.30 -12.90 12.47
C ASN A 186 17.68 -12.76 11.08
N LEU A 187 16.40 -13.12 10.95
CA LEU A 187 15.63 -13.06 9.71
C LEU A 187 14.30 -12.34 9.97
N TYR A 188 13.96 -11.38 9.11
CA TYR A 188 12.72 -10.59 9.17
C TYR A 188 11.74 -10.98 8.07
N SER A 189 11.63 -12.29 7.78
CA SER A 189 10.51 -12.78 6.96
C SER A 189 9.23 -12.80 7.82
N VAL A 190 8.07 -12.69 7.18
CA VAL A 190 6.78 -12.75 7.90
C VAL A 190 6.68 -14.01 8.74
N GLU A 191 7.15 -15.13 8.21
CA GLU A 191 7.06 -16.44 8.84
C GLU A 191 7.94 -16.51 10.09
N ALA A 192 9.19 -16.05 9.99
CA ALA A 192 10.12 -15.99 11.12
C ALA A 192 9.61 -15.07 12.23
N VAL A 193 9.05 -13.92 11.85
CA VAL A 193 8.48 -12.98 12.82
C VAL A 193 7.19 -13.52 13.44
N ALA A 194 6.32 -14.16 12.66
CA ALA A 194 5.11 -14.78 13.20
C ALA A 194 5.45 -15.90 14.21
N GLU A 195 6.51 -16.67 13.95
CA GLU A 195 7.01 -17.65 14.90
C GLU A 195 7.57 -16.99 16.17
N ALA A 196 8.35 -15.92 16.04
CA ALA A 196 8.95 -15.23 17.18
C ALA A 196 7.93 -14.49 18.06
N VAL A 197 6.96 -13.79 17.45
CA VAL A 197 6.00 -12.91 18.14
C VAL A 197 4.73 -13.66 18.55
N LEU A 198 4.13 -14.41 17.63
CA LEU A 198 2.85 -15.09 17.86
C LEU A 198 3.01 -16.56 18.27
N ARG A 199 4.24 -17.11 18.26
CA ARG A 199 4.53 -18.54 18.49
C ARG A 199 3.75 -19.47 17.55
N ARG A 200 3.45 -18.99 16.33
CA ARG A 200 2.70 -19.73 15.32
C ARG A 200 3.56 -19.96 14.09
N LYS A 201 3.68 -21.22 13.65
CA LYS A 201 4.32 -21.54 12.37
C LYS A 201 3.38 -21.23 11.22
N VAL A 202 3.86 -20.44 10.27
CA VAL A 202 3.13 -20.02 9.06
C VAL A 202 3.85 -20.59 7.84
N PRO A 203 3.13 -21.18 6.87
CA PRO A 203 3.75 -21.71 5.66
C PRO A 203 4.29 -20.57 4.78
N SER A 204 5.48 -20.75 4.21
CA SER A 204 6.00 -19.91 3.13
C SER A 204 5.73 -20.58 1.79
N LEU A 205 4.86 -19.99 0.96
CA LEU A 205 4.56 -20.50 -0.38
C LEU A 205 5.26 -19.66 -1.46
N ASN A 206 5.85 -20.32 -2.46
CA ASN A 206 6.46 -19.64 -3.60
C ASN A 206 5.37 -19.09 -4.54
N HIS A 207 5.60 -17.90 -5.10
CA HIS A 207 4.71 -17.21 -6.04
C HIS A 207 4.28 -18.11 -7.21
N LYS A 208 5.20 -18.91 -7.76
CA LYS A 208 4.89 -19.89 -8.82
C LYS A 208 3.77 -20.86 -8.45
N VAL A 209 3.77 -21.36 -7.22
CA VAL A 209 2.76 -22.29 -6.73
C VAL A 209 1.42 -21.57 -6.55
N LEU A 210 1.46 -20.35 -5.99
CA LEU A 210 0.26 -19.53 -5.79
C LEU A 210 -0.40 -19.16 -7.12
N THR A 211 0.39 -18.74 -8.11
CA THR A 211 -0.08 -18.46 -9.48
C THR A 211 -0.68 -19.71 -10.10
N LYS A 212 -0.01 -20.87 -10.02
CA LYS A 212 -0.55 -22.14 -10.53
C LYS A 212 -1.88 -22.51 -9.86
N TRP A 213 -1.99 -22.37 -8.55
CA TRP A 213 -3.22 -22.65 -7.80
C TRP A 213 -4.35 -21.72 -8.21
N PHE A 214 -4.05 -20.44 -8.46
CA PHE A 214 -5.04 -19.47 -8.93
C PHE A 214 -5.48 -19.75 -10.37
N SER A 215 -4.54 -20.05 -11.27
CA SER A 215 -4.80 -20.37 -12.68
C SER A 215 -5.49 -21.72 -12.90
N SER A 216 -5.48 -22.61 -11.91
CA SER A 216 -6.16 -23.93 -11.97
C SER A 216 -7.69 -23.83 -12.04
N GLY A 217 -8.25 -22.61 -11.94
CA GLY A 217 -9.68 -22.35 -12.06
C GLY A 217 -10.43 -22.41 -10.71
N PRO A 218 -11.77 -22.24 -10.73
CA PRO A 218 -12.58 -22.30 -9.51
C PRO A 218 -12.54 -23.70 -8.89
N GLY A 219 -12.13 -23.78 -7.62
CA GLY A 219 -12.00 -25.05 -6.90
C GLY A 219 -11.11 -24.94 -5.67
N LYS A 220 -10.78 -26.10 -5.07
CA LYS A 220 -10.03 -26.19 -3.81
C LYS A 220 -8.66 -25.50 -3.85
N ALA A 221 -7.97 -25.56 -4.99
CA ALA A 221 -6.66 -24.92 -5.16
C ALA A 221 -6.75 -23.39 -5.12
N ARG A 222 -7.72 -22.80 -5.84
CA ARG A 222 -7.97 -21.35 -5.80
C ARG A 222 -8.40 -20.89 -4.41
N TYR A 223 -9.26 -21.65 -3.73
CA TYR A 223 -9.61 -21.38 -2.35
C TYR A 223 -8.39 -21.35 -1.42
N GLN A 224 -7.50 -22.34 -1.51
CA GLN A 224 -6.27 -22.37 -0.70
C GLN A 224 -5.39 -21.14 -0.96
N CYS A 225 -5.30 -20.70 -2.22
CA CYS A 225 -4.58 -19.49 -2.58
C CYS A 225 -5.22 -18.23 -1.97
N ILE A 226 -6.54 -18.08 -2.09
CA ILE A 226 -7.29 -16.95 -1.50
C ILE A 226 -7.14 -16.95 0.02
N LYS A 227 -7.32 -18.11 0.66
CA LYS A 227 -7.14 -18.29 2.10
C LYS A 227 -5.74 -17.90 2.55
N TYR A 228 -4.71 -18.33 1.82
CA TYR A 228 -3.33 -17.96 2.13
C TYR A 228 -3.14 -16.44 2.11
N VAL A 229 -3.59 -15.73 1.07
CA VAL A 229 -3.46 -14.27 0.99
C VAL A 229 -4.28 -13.56 2.08
N MET A 230 -5.47 -14.09 2.40
CA MET A 230 -6.33 -13.60 3.47
C MET A 230 -5.66 -13.74 4.85
N ASP A 231 -5.13 -14.93 5.15
CA ASP A 231 -4.45 -15.21 6.43
C ASP A 231 -3.19 -14.35 6.58
N ARG A 232 -2.50 -14.03 5.48
CA ARG A 232 -1.37 -13.09 5.46
C ARG A 232 -1.78 -11.66 5.81
N ALA A 233 -2.93 -11.20 5.31
CA ALA A 233 -3.46 -9.89 5.66
C ALA A 233 -3.83 -9.80 7.15
N LYS A 234 -4.49 -10.84 7.69
CA LYS A 234 -4.81 -10.94 9.13
C LYS A 234 -3.57 -10.98 10.00
N LEU A 235 -2.57 -11.76 9.59
CA LEU A 235 -1.31 -11.93 10.32
C LEU A 235 -0.58 -10.59 10.53
N ASN A 236 -0.63 -9.67 9.56
CA ASN A 236 -0.02 -8.34 9.73
C ASN A 236 -0.66 -7.57 10.90
N LEU A 237 -1.99 -7.61 11.03
CA LEU A 237 -2.72 -6.97 12.13
C LEU A 237 -2.47 -7.70 13.46
N GLU A 238 -2.49 -9.03 13.46
CA GLU A 238 -2.21 -9.84 14.65
C GLU A 238 -0.82 -9.54 15.24
N ILE A 239 0.22 -9.44 14.40
CA ILE A 239 1.58 -9.10 14.84
C ILE A 239 1.61 -7.70 15.45
N LEU A 240 0.97 -6.72 14.81
CA LEU A 240 0.97 -5.34 15.28
C LEU A 240 0.27 -5.20 16.64
N ASN A 241 -0.87 -5.89 16.80
CA ASN A 241 -1.63 -5.92 18.05
C ASN A 241 -0.86 -6.60 19.17
N GLN A 242 -0.18 -7.71 18.89
CA GLN A 242 0.60 -8.43 19.90
C GLN A 242 1.76 -7.59 20.44
N LEU A 243 2.35 -6.74 19.61
CA LEU A 243 3.41 -5.81 20.00
C LEU A 243 2.87 -4.51 20.59
N ASP A 244 1.55 -4.31 20.62
CA ASP A 244 0.87 -3.10 21.10
C ASP A 244 1.48 -1.80 20.56
N MET A 245 1.92 -1.83 19.30
CA MET A 245 2.72 -0.75 18.71
C MET A 245 1.95 0.55 18.63
N VAL A 246 0.72 0.49 18.12
CA VAL A 246 -0.09 1.69 17.87
C VAL A 246 -0.39 2.43 19.18
N ASN A 247 -0.83 1.71 20.22
CA ASN A 247 -1.16 2.31 21.51
C ASN A 247 0.09 2.89 22.19
N ARG A 248 1.19 2.12 22.25
CA ARG A 248 2.45 2.61 22.84
C ARG A 248 2.95 3.86 22.12
N THR A 249 2.96 3.85 20.79
CA THR A 249 3.39 5.02 20.00
C THR A 249 2.45 6.22 20.19
N SER A 250 1.14 5.99 20.27
CA SER A 250 0.15 7.05 20.52
C SER A 250 0.34 7.71 21.89
N GLU A 251 0.58 6.91 22.93
CA GLU A 251 0.86 7.43 24.27
C GLU A 251 2.17 8.22 24.31
N LEU A 252 3.23 7.73 23.66
CA LEU A 252 4.50 8.47 23.55
C LEU A 252 4.30 9.79 22.79
N ALA A 253 3.57 9.77 21.68
CA ALA A 253 3.24 10.98 20.91
C ALA A 253 2.54 12.03 21.79
N ARG A 254 1.56 11.59 22.59
CA ARG A 254 0.82 12.43 23.52
C ARG A 254 1.69 12.99 24.64
N VAL A 255 2.59 12.18 25.20
CA VAL A 255 3.50 12.59 26.28
C VAL A 255 4.53 13.62 25.79
N PHE A 256 5.10 13.41 24.59
CA PHE A 256 6.12 14.31 24.04
C PHE A 256 5.52 15.51 23.28
N GLY A 257 4.22 15.50 22.97
CA GLY A 257 3.56 16.54 22.19
C GLY A 257 4.04 16.59 20.74
N ILE A 258 4.41 15.45 20.16
CA ILE A 258 4.88 15.33 18.77
C ILE A 258 3.93 14.44 17.95
N ASP A 259 4.01 14.56 16.63
CA ASP A 259 3.17 13.77 15.73
C ASP A 259 3.43 12.26 15.85
N PHE A 260 2.39 11.45 15.75
CA PHE A 260 2.49 9.98 15.79
C PHE A 260 3.55 9.42 14.83
N PHE A 261 3.52 9.86 13.56
CA PHE A 261 4.48 9.39 12.56
C PHE A 261 5.91 9.85 12.86
N SER A 262 6.08 10.99 13.53
CA SER A 262 7.40 11.49 13.96
C SER A 262 8.03 10.57 15.00
N VAL A 263 7.24 9.96 15.90
CA VAL A 263 7.73 8.97 16.88
C VAL A 263 8.30 7.73 16.18
N LEU A 264 7.66 7.29 15.09
CA LEU A 264 8.06 6.06 14.38
C LEU A 264 9.22 6.28 13.41
N SER A 265 9.31 7.47 12.82
CA SER A 265 10.31 7.78 11.79
C SER A 265 11.61 8.34 12.36
N ARG A 266 11.58 8.97 13.54
CA ARG A 266 12.73 9.66 14.13
C ARG A 266 13.32 8.87 15.29
N GLY A 267 14.65 8.78 15.32
CA GLY A 267 15.37 8.11 16.41
C GLY A 267 15.23 8.83 17.76
N SER A 268 15.54 8.12 18.84
CA SER A 268 15.46 8.61 20.24
C SER A 268 16.20 9.93 20.48
N LEU A 269 17.27 10.21 19.73
CA LEU A 269 18.02 11.46 19.83
C LEU A 269 17.18 12.69 19.44
N THR A 270 16.30 12.56 18.45
CA THR A 270 15.46 13.68 17.98
C THR A 270 14.27 13.92 18.90
N ILE A 271 13.79 12.88 19.58
CA ILE A 271 12.73 12.98 20.61
C ILE A 271 13.23 13.81 21.79
N LEU A 272 14.48 13.60 22.21
CA LEU A 272 15.10 14.37 23.28
C LEU A 272 15.28 15.85 22.92
N THR A 273 15.60 16.17 21.66
CA THR A 273 15.77 17.56 21.21
C THR A 273 14.45 18.30 20.96
N SER A 274 13.37 17.57 20.68
CA SER A 274 12.03 18.14 20.42
C SER A 274 11.18 18.32 21.67
N SER A 275 11.75 18.05 22.86
CA SER A 275 11.15 18.35 24.17
C SER A 275 11.76 19.63 24.77
N PRO A 276 11.43 20.85 24.29
CA PRO A 276 11.98 22.08 24.85
C PRO A 276 11.46 22.39 26.27
N PHE A 277 10.40 21.71 26.74
CA PHE A 277 9.75 22.00 28.02
C PHE A 277 10.37 21.31 29.25
N LEU A 278 11.25 20.31 29.08
CA LEU A 278 11.84 19.58 30.22
C LEU A 278 13.27 20.02 30.58
N LEU A 279 13.86 20.98 29.86
CA LEU A 279 15.20 21.50 30.11
C LEU A 279 15.21 22.89 30.78
N SER A 280 14.06 23.35 31.31
CA SER A 280 13.89 24.68 31.93
C SER A 280 13.32 24.63 33.37
N MET A 281 13.57 23.55 34.12
CA MET A 281 13.39 23.50 35.58
C MET A 281 14.65 22.91 36.22
#